data_AF-A0A2H5N081-F1
#
_entry.id   AF-A0A2H5N081-F1
#
_cell.length_a   1.000
_cell.length_b   1.000
_cell.length_c   1.000
_cell.angle_alpha   90.00
_cell.angle_beta   90.00
_cell.angle_gamma   90.00
#
_symmetry.space_group_name_H-M   'P 1'
#
loop_
_entity.id
_entity.type
_entity.pdbx_description
1 polymer ?
#
loop_
_entity_poly.entity_id
_entity_poly.type
_entity_poly.pdbx_seq_one_letter_code
_entity_poly.pdbx_strand_id
1 'polypeptide(L)' 'MKKAQCPNCKHWFCFRCKLKWHGGYHCEESGNLRDRNDIAFGQLVERMKWARCPGCGHCVQRKNGCHVVVCRLMQDSVLL' A
#
# COMPACT_ATOMS: atom_id res chain seq x y z
N MET A 1 -10.36 -2.27 -2.01
CA MET A 1 -10.34 -1.76 -0.61
C MET A 1 -11.23 -0.53 -0.53
N LYS A 2 -11.99 -0.33 0.56
CA LYS A 2 -12.89 0.83 0.69
C LYS A 2 -12.47 1.69 1.90
N LYS A 3 -12.07 2.94 1.63
CA LYS A 3 -11.72 3.94 2.65
C LYS A 3 -12.98 4.56 3.23
N ALA A 4 -13.04 4.67 4.56
CA ALA A 4 -14.16 5.28 5.27
C ALA A 4 -13.67 6.15 6.43
N GLN A 5 -14.44 7.18 6.78
CA GLN A 5 -14.15 8.05 7.92
C GLN A 5 -15.10 7.71 9.07
N CYS A 6 -14.57 7.57 10.28
CA CYS A 6 -15.41 7.42 11.45
C CYS A 6 -16.20 8.73 11.70
N PRO A 7 -17.54 8.70 11.80
CA PRO A 7 -18.32 9.92 12.03
C PRO A 7 -18.04 10.55 13.41
N ASN A 8 -17.61 9.74 14.40
CA ASN A 8 -17.32 10.19 15.76
C ASN A 8 -15.90 10.78 15.88
N CYS A 9 -14.84 9.97 15.70
CA CYS A 9 -13.46 10.41 15.91
C CYS A 9 -12.76 10.96 14.67
N LYS A 10 -13.44 10.99 13.52
CA LYS A 10 -12.93 11.49 12.22
C LYS A 10 -11.69 10.77 11.68
N HIS A 11 -11.27 9.66 12.29
CA HIS A 11 -10.14 8.87 11.81
C HIS A 11 -10.52 8.05 10.57
N TRP A 12 -9.57 7.90 9.65
CA TRP A 12 -9.73 7.07 8.45
C TRP A 12 -9.45 5.60 8.76
N PHE A 13 -10.30 4.72 8.25
CA PHE A 13 -10.18 3.28 8.44
C PHE A 13 -10.56 2.51 7.18
N CYS A 14 -10.15 1.25 7.11
CA CYS A 14 -10.56 0.34 6.05
C CYS A 14 -11.89 -0.30 6.41
N PHE A 15 -12.91 -0.12 5.57
CA PHE A 15 -14.25 -0.65 5.83
C PHE A 15 -14.30 -2.19 5.89
N ARG A 16 -13.40 -2.87 5.17
CA ARG A 16 -13.37 -4.34 5.09
C ARG A 16 -12.80 -4.98 6.36
N CYS A 17 -11.61 -4.56 6.79
CA CYS A 17 -10.93 -5.15 7.96
C CYS A 17 -11.16 -4.37 9.26
N LYS A 18 -11.77 -3.18 9.20
CA LYS A 18 -12.06 -2.30 10.35
C LYS A 18 -10.82 -1.76 11.09
N LEU A 19 -9.63 -1.90 10.50
CA LEU A 19 -8.38 -1.34 11.04
C LEU A 19 -8.12 0.08 10.52
N LYS A 20 -7.17 0.78 11.14
CA LYS A 20 -6.67 2.08 10.67
C LYS A 20 -6.34 2.02 9.18
N TRP A 21 -6.54 3.14 8.49
CA TRP A 21 -6.34 3.19 7.04
C TRP A 21 -4.91 2.80 6.64
N HIS A 22 -4.79 1.74 5.85
CA HIS A 22 -3.55 1.09 5.47
C HIS A 22 -3.34 1.12 3.94
N GLY A 23 -3.57 2.29 3.32
CA GLY A 23 -3.37 2.50 1.88
C GLY A 23 -2.05 1.88 1.39
N GLY A 24 -2.01 1.37 0.16
CA GLY A 24 -0.81 0.68 -0.37
C GLY A 24 -0.61 -0.77 0.08
N TYR A 25 -1.40 -1.28 1.03
CA TYR A 25 -1.37 -2.68 1.49
C TYR A 25 -2.73 -3.35 1.44
N HIS A 26 -2.76 -4.64 1.11
CA HIS A 26 -3.96 -5.45 1.12
C HIS A 26 -4.40 -5.78 2.55
N CYS A 27 -5.69 -6.07 2.74
CA CYS A 27 -6.24 -6.34 4.08
C CYS A 27 -5.60 -7.58 4.72
N GLU A 28 -5.24 -8.55 3.89
CA GLU A 28 -4.57 -9.80 4.23
C GLU A 28 -3.14 -9.54 4.77
N GLU A 29 -2.50 -8.46 4.32
CA GLU A 29 -1.18 -7.99 4.80
C GLU A 29 -1.31 -7.03 6.00
N SER A 30 -2.54 -6.66 6.38
CA SER A 30 -2.82 -5.60 7.34
C SER A 30 -3.07 -6.08 8.76
N GLY A 31 -2.72 -7.33 9.08
CA GLY A 31 -2.88 -7.91 10.43
C GLY A 31 -2.28 -7.05 11.55
N ASN A 32 -2.68 -7.36 12.80
CA ASN A 32 -2.50 -6.59 14.06
C ASN A 32 -1.07 -6.16 14.47
N LEU A 33 -0.06 -6.24 13.60
CA LEU A 33 1.35 -5.98 13.89
C LEU A 33 1.93 -4.76 13.15
N ARG A 34 1.14 -4.02 12.37
CA ARG A 34 1.64 -2.81 11.71
C ARG A 34 1.82 -1.69 12.73
N ASP A 35 3.07 -1.33 12.97
CA ASP A 35 3.41 -0.20 13.81
C ASP A 35 3.00 1.13 13.13
N ARG A 36 3.28 2.26 13.78
CA ARG A 36 2.94 3.57 13.21
C ARG A 36 3.67 3.86 11.90
N ASN A 37 4.88 3.31 11.71
CA ASN A 37 5.69 3.51 10.51
C ASN A 37 5.11 2.74 9.33
N ASP A 38 4.64 1.51 9.55
CA ASP A 38 3.98 0.72 8.52
C ASP A 38 2.73 1.40 7.95
N ILE A 39 1.93 2.01 8.83
CA ILE A 39 0.73 2.78 8.44
C ILE A 39 1.16 4.02 7.66
N ALA A 40 2.15 4.78 8.15
CA ALA A 40 2.65 5.99 7.48
C ALA A 40 3.25 5.68 6.10
N PHE A 41 4.00 4.59 5.99
CA PHE A 41 4.59 4.14 4.73
C PHE A 41 3.51 3.72 3.73
N GLY A 42 2.47 3.02 4.17
CA GLY A 42 1.33 2.71 3.31
C GLY A 42 0.64 3.96 2.75
N GLN A 43 0.40 4.95 3.60
CA GLN A 43 -0.17 6.23 3.16
C GLN A 43 0.74 6.97 2.16
N LEU A 44 2.06 6.86 2.32
CA LEU A 44 3.03 7.38 1.36
C LEU A 44 2.91 6.66 0.00
N VAL A 45 2.84 5.33 0.00
CA VAL A 45 2.66 4.50 -1.21
C VAL A 45 1.40 4.90 -1.97
N GLU A 46 0.27 5.05 -1.26
CA GLU A 46 -1.00 5.51 -1.85
C GLU A 46 -0.87 6.91 -2.45
N ARG A 47 -0.30 7.86 -1.68
CA ARG A 47 -0.15 9.27 -2.10
C ARG A 47 0.75 9.40 -3.33
N MET A 48 1.84 8.64 -3.37
CA MET A 48 2.82 8.68 -4.46
C MET A 48 2.46 7.76 -5.62
N LYS A 49 1.37 6.99 -5.52
CA LYS A 49 0.95 5.99 -6.51
C LYS A 49 2.05 5.00 -6.85
N TRP A 50 2.82 4.58 -5.85
CA TRP A 50 3.79 3.49 -6.04
C TRP A 50 3.03 2.18 -6.19
N ALA A 51 3.46 1.31 -7.11
CA ALA A 51 2.85 -0.02 -7.21
C ALA A 51 3.58 -1.04 -6.36
N ARG A 52 2.92 -2.17 -6.19
CA ARG A 52 3.43 -3.36 -5.51
C ARG A 52 3.84 -4.37 -6.57
N CYS A 53 4.99 -5.00 -6.40
CA CYS A 53 5.35 -6.15 -7.21
C CYS A 53 4.38 -7.30 -6.90
N PRO A 54 3.71 -7.90 -7.91
CA PRO A 54 2.79 -9.01 -7.67
C PRO A 54 3.51 -10.27 -7.18
N GLY A 55 4.77 -10.50 -7.58
CA GLY A 55 5.53 -11.69 -7.18
C GLY A 55 6.10 -11.64 -5.76
N CYS A 56 6.69 -10.52 -5.35
CA CYS A 56 7.36 -10.41 -4.04
C CYS A 56 6.69 -9.44 -3.05
N GLY A 57 5.59 -8.81 -3.44
CA GLY A 57 4.87 -7.83 -2.65
C GLY A 57 5.55 -6.47 -2.54
N HIS A 58 6.86 -6.31 -2.72
CA HIS A 58 7.54 -5.04 -2.38
C HIS A 58 6.97 -3.80 -3.09
N CYS A 59 6.97 -2.65 -2.39
CA CYS A 59 6.63 -1.36 -2.98
C CYS A 59 7.74 -0.90 -3.93
N VAL A 60 7.36 -0.44 -5.11
CA VAL A 60 8.27 -0.01 -6.17
C VAL A 60 7.93 1.42 -6.57
N GLN A 61 8.91 2.31 -6.40
CA GLN A 61 8.85 3.67 -6.91
C GLN A 61 9.47 3.72 -8.31
N ARG A 62 8.75 4.29 -9.29
CA ARG A 62 9.38 4.77 -10.52
C ARG A 62 10.09 6.09 -10.21
N LYS A 63 11.41 6.15 -10.38
CA LYS A 63 12.14 7.41 -10.25
C LYS A 63 11.94 8.30 -11.49
N ASN A 64 12.13 7.76 -12.70
CA ASN A 64 12.03 8.47 -13.97
C ASN A 64 11.93 7.44 -15.12
N GLY A 65 11.53 7.87 -16.32
CA GLY A 65 11.66 7.08 -17.55
C GLY A 65 10.60 5.99 -17.72
N CYS A 66 11.03 4.76 -17.99
CA CYS A 66 10.20 3.65 -18.48
C CYS A 66 9.05 3.26 -17.52
N HIS A 67 7.88 2.98 -18.09
CA HIS A 67 6.71 2.46 -17.37
C HIS A 67 6.86 1.01 -16.92
N VAL A 68 7.78 0.26 -17.54
CA VAL A 68 8.09 -1.12 -17.16
C VAL A 68 9.19 -1.09 -16.11
N VAL A 69 8.86 -1.51 -14.90
CA VAL A 69 9.85 -1.71 -13.83
C VAL A 69 9.94 -3.17 -13.50
N VAL A 70 11.15 -3.73 -13.64
CA VAL A 70 11.41 -5.14 -13.36
C VAL A 70 11.77 -5.30 -11.89
N CYS A 71 11.05 -6.18 -11.19
CA CYS A 71 11.40 -6.53 -9.83
C CYS A 71 12.69 -7.36 -9.78
N ARG A 72 13.68 -6.93 -8.98
CA ARG A 72 14.95 -7.66 -8.81
C ARG A 72 14.82 -9.05 -8.20
N LEU A 73 13.74 -9.31 -7.44
CA LEU A 73 13.57 -10.57 -6.73
C LEU A 73 12.96 -11.67 -7.59
N MET A 74 12.05 -11.34 -8.52
CA MET A 74 11.25 -12.35 -9.24
C MET A 74 11.25 -12.17 -10.77
N GLN A 75 11.96 -11.17 -11.31
CA GLN A 75 11.94 -10.80 -12.75
C GLN A 75 10.54 -10.47 -13.33
N ASP A 76 9.54 -10.31 -12.47
CA ASP A 76 8.21 -9.87 -12.90
C ASP A 76 8.21 -8.40 -13.31
N SER A 77 7.56 -8.11 -14.44
CA SER A 77 7.29 -6.75 -14.89
C SER A 77 6.16 -6.14 -14.08
N VAL A 78 6.46 -5.07 -13.34
CA VAL A 78 5.46 -4.19 -12.74
C VAL A 78 5.21 -3.06 -13.74
N LEU A 79 3.99 -2.99 -14.25
CA LEU A 79 3.54 -1.81 -15.01
C LEU A 79 3.19 -0.70 -14.02
N LEU A 80 3.92 0.41 -14.11
CA LEU A 80 3.78 1.62 -13.28
C LEU A 80 3.17 2.81 -14.02
#